data_AF-A0A2G0WH62-F1
#
_entry.id   AF-A0A2G0WH62-F1
#
_cell.length_a   1.000
_cell.length_b   1.000
_cell.length_c   1.000
_cell.angle_alpha   90.00
_cell.angle_beta   90.00
_cell.angle_gamma   90.00
#
_symmetry.space_group_name_H-M   'P 1'
#
loop_
_entity.id
_entity.type
_entity.pdbx_description
1 polymer ?
#
loop_
_entity_poly.entity_id
_entity_poly.type
_entity_poly.pdbx_seq_one_letter_code
_entity_poly.pdbx_strand_id
1 'polypeptide(L)'
;MASKGAGQSGSFALSLAAFAAQATEALDASMREIIIEVGSSLIRMSPVGNPEIWAQNAVATQYNKAVDDHNSALRSDPANLTKAGRLKPGRKVHDGMDIAAPAGYVGGRFRGNWMFSIGTPDGSTTEEVDPSGVKSTARITSGAIEFKAGDTCYITNSLGYAIPLEFGHSTQAPGGMVRVTVARFQQIVLEAIRNNQV
;
A
#
# COMPACT_ATOMS: atom_id res chain seq x y z
N MET A 1 -3.35 -62.85 18.95
CA MET A 1 -4.20 -61.68 18.64
C MET A 1 -3.31 -60.45 18.36
N ALA A 2 -2.68 -60.35 17.18
CA ALA A 2 -1.69 -59.29 16.91
C ALA A 2 -1.64 -58.84 15.43
N SER A 3 -2.79 -58.72 14.74
CA SER A 3 -2.78 -58.33 13.32
C SER A 3 -3.83 -57.30 12.89
N LYS A 4 -4.77 -56.88 13.75
CA LYS A 4 -5.81 -55.92 13.34
C LYS A 4 -5.37 -54.45 13.30
N GLY A 5 -4.26 -54.08 13.95
CA GLY A 5 -3.79 -52.69 14.04
C GLY A 5 -2.47 -52.37 13.33
N ALA A 6 -1.73 -53.38 12.85
CA ALA A 6 -0.40 -53.18 12.28
C ALA A 6 -0.42 -52.33 10.99
N GLY A 7 -1.41 -52.55 10.11
CA GLY A 7 -1.61 -51.71 8.91
C GLY A 7 -2.20 -50.32 9.21
N GLN A 8 -2.96 -50.19 10.31
CA GLN A 8 -3.55 -48.91 10.73
C GLN A 8 -2.50 -47.98 11.36
N SER A 9 -1.48 -48.54 12.02
CA SER A 9 -0.40 -47.76 12.63
C SER A 9 0.42 -46.98 11.59
N GLY A 10 0.67 -47.58 10.42
CA GLY A 10 1.29 -46.89 9.28
C GLY A 10 0.41 -45.79 8.68
N SER A 11 -0.90 -46.04 8.55
CA SER A 11 -1.87 -45.03 8.08
C SER A 11 -2.00 -43.84 9.05
N PHE A 12 -2.00 -44.07 10.36
CA PHE A 12 -2.06 -43.02 11.37
C PHE A 12 -0.78 -42.18 11.41
N ALA A 13 0.39 -42.82 11.35
CA ALA A 13 1.67 -42.12 11.27
C ALA A 13 1.74 -41.24 10.00
N LEU A 14 1.25 -41.74 8.86
CA LEU A 14 1.16 -40.96 7.62
C LEU A 14 0.20 -39.78 7.74
N SER A 15 -0.95 -39.93 8.40
CA SER A 15 -1.87 -38.81 8.61
C SER A 15 -1.28 -37.73 9.52
N LEU A 16 -0.55 -38.13 10.58
CA LEU A 16 0.13 -37.17 11.44
C LEU A 16 1.24 -36.42 10.69
N ALA A 17 2.03 -37.13 9.88
CA ALA A 17 3.07 -36.52 9.06
C ALA A 17 2.48 -35.54 8.02
N ALA A 18 1.38 -35.91 7.37
CA ALA A 18 0.69 -35.03 6.43
C ALA A 18 0.13 -33.77 7.11
N PHE A 19 -0.49 -33.92 8.28
CA PHE A 19 -0.99 -32.78 9.06
C PHE A 19 0.16 -31.87 9.50
N ALA A 20 1.28 -32.42 9.97
CA ALA A 20 2.44 -31.61 10.36
C ALA A 20 2.99 -30.79 9.19
N ALA A 21 3.04 -31.37 7.99
CA ALA A 21 3.45 -30.66 6.78
C ALA A 21 2.48 -29.53 6.43
N GLN A 22 1.17 -29.81 6.40
CA GLN A 22 0.13 -28.82 6.11
C GLN A 22 0.11 -27.67 7.13
N ALA A 23 0.22 -27.98 8.42
CA ALA A 23 0.28 -26.99 9.49
C ALA A 23 1.52 -26.09 9.36
N THR A 24 2.67 -26.67 9.00
CA THR A 24 3.90 -25.88 8.79
C THR A 24 3.75 -24.92 7.61
N GLU A 25 3.21 -25.40 6.49
CA GLU A 25 2.97 -24.58 5.30
C GLU A 25 1.97 -23.44 5.57
N ALA A 26 0.87 -23.75 6.28
CA ALA A 26 -0.13 -22.77 6.69
C ALA A 26 0.45 -21.66 7.59
N LEU A 27 1.34 -22.01 8.52
CA LEU A 27 2.03 -21.05 9.38
C LEU A 27 2.97 -20.14 8.58
N ASP A 28 3.78 -20.72 7.69
CA ASP A 28 4.70 -19.96 6.83
C ASP A 28 3.94 -19.01 5.90
N ALA A 29 2.84 -19.47 5.30
CA ALA A 29 1.97 -18.65 4.47
C ALA A 29 1.32 -17.50 5.26
N SER A 30 0.81 -17.78 6.46
CA SER A 30 0.22 -16.76 7.34
C SER A 30 1.22 -15.67 7.69
N MET A 31 2.45 -16.02 8.08
CA MET A 31 3.48 -15.04 8.43
C MET A 31 3.87 -14.17 7.23
N ARG A 32 4.01 -14.78 6.05
CA ARG A 32 4.29 -14.06 4.81
C ARG A 32 3.20 -13.07 4.47
N GLU A 33 1.94 -13.48 4.56
CA GLU A 33 0.79 -12.61 4.29
C GLU A 33 0.72 -11.43 5.28
N ILE A 34 0.97 -11.66 6.56
CA ILE A 34 1.06 -10.61 7.59
C ILE A 34 2.13 -9.58 7.22
N ILE A 35 3.34 -10.03 6.90
CA ILE A 35 4.46 -9.14 6.54
C ILE A 35 4.11 -8.32 5.29
N ILE A 36 3.56 -8.97 4.27
CA ILE A 36 3.18 -8.32 3.01
C ILE A 36 2.09 -7.28 3.23
N GLU A 37 1.05 -7.56 4.02
CA GLU A 37 -0.03 -6.58 4.24
C GLU A 37 0.42 -5.43 5.13
N VAL A 38 1.23 -5.69 6.17
CA VAL A 38 1.84 -4.61 6.97
C VAL A 38 2.66 -3.68 6.07
N GLY A 39 3.57 -4.25 5.28
CA GLY A 39 4.40 -3.49 4.35
C GLY A 39 3.61 -2.73 3.29
N SER A 40 2.66 -3.42 2.64
CA SER A 40 1.79 -2.83 1.62
C SER A 40 0.93 -1.71 2.19
N SER A 41 0.44 -1.83 3.43
CA SER A 41 -0.30 -0.77 4.08
C SER A 41 0.57 0.46 4.34
N LEU A 42 1.80 0.28 4.83
CA LEU A 42 2.75 1.40 5.02
C LEU A 42 3.02 2.14 3.71
N ILE A 43 3.29 1.39 2.63
CA ILE A 43 3.57 1.93 1.30
C ILE A 43 2.35 2.67 0.74
N ARG A 44 1.17 2.04 0.77
CA ARG A 44 -0.09 2.60 0.26
C ARG A 44 -0.47 3.90 0.97
N MET A 45 -0.28 3.95 2.29
CA MET A 45 -0.59 5.14 3.09
C MET A 45 0.45 6.24 2.96
N SER A 46 1.67 5.92 2.51
CA SER A 46 2.76 6.88 2.42
C SER A 46 2.45 7.96 1.37
N PRO A 47 2.60 9.25 1.72
CA PRO A 47 2.30 10.33 0.80
C PRO A 47 3.28 10.38 -0.37
N VAL A 48 2.78 10.80 -1.53
CA VAL A 48 3.58 11.05 -2.75
C VAL A 48 3.62 12.52 -3.15
N GLY A 49 3.02 13.39 -2.33
CA GLY A 49 2.81 14.80 -2.64
C GLY A 49 1.51 15.03 -3.36
N ASN A 50 0.90 16.18 -3.12
CA ASN A 50 -0.26 16.63 -3.87
C ASN A 50 0.07 18.01 -4.47
N PRO A 51 0.33 18.10 -5.78
CA PRO A 51 0.63 19.37 -6.41
C PRO A 51 -0.46 20.42 -6.30
N GLU A 52 -1.72 20.00 -6.25
CA GLU A 52 -2.87 20.92 -6.27
C GLU A 52 -2.98 21.77 -4.99
N ILE A 53 -2.43 21.29 -3.87
CA ILE A 53 -2.49 21.99 -2.58
C ILE A 53 -1.23 22.83 -2.29
N TRP A 54 -0.22 22.80 -3.15
CA TRP A 54 0.99 23.58 -2.93
C TRP A 54 0.71 25.07 -3.15
N ALA A 55 1.21 25.92 -2.25
CA ALA A 55 0.98 27.37 -2.30
C ALA A 55 1.41 28.01 -3.64
N GLN A 56 2.50 27.53 -4.24
CA GLN A 56 2.96 28.00 -5.56
C GLN A 56 1.97 27.70 -6.69
N ASN A 57 1.14 26.68 -6.53
CA ASN A 57 0.13 26.29 -7.51
C ASN A 57 -1.26 26.86 -7.17
N ALA A 58 -1.42 27.67 -6.12
CA ALA A 58 -2.73 28.15 -5.69
C ALA A 58 -3.52 28.82 -6.82
N VAL A 59 -2.85 29.65 -7.64
CA VAL A 59 -3.46 30.32 -8.80
C VAL A 59 -3.85 29.29 -9.86
N ALA A 60 -2.95 28.38 -10.22
CA ALA A 60 -3.20 27.35 -11.22
C ALA A 60 -4.35 26.41 -10.80
N THR A 61 -4.37 25.97 -9.55
CA THR A 61 -5.44 25.15 -8.98
C THR A 61 -6.79 25.89 -9.00
N GLN A 62 -6.82 27.16 -8.58
CA GLN A 62 -8.05 27.96 -8.61
C GLN A 62 -8.57 28.17 -10.04
N TYR A 63 -7.68 28.45 -10.99
CA TYR A 63 -8.03 28.61 -12.40
C TYR A 63 -8.61 27.31 -12.99
N ASN A 64 -7.90 26.18 -12.80
CA ASN A 64 -8.35 24.87 -13.29
C ASN A 64 -9.70 24.47 -12.68
N LYS A 65 -9.90 24.75 -11.39
CA LYS A 65 -11.18 24.57 -10.72
C LYS A 65 -12.28 25.42 -11.35
N ALA A 66 -12.02 26.68 -11.66
CA ALA A 66 -13.00 27.55 -12.30
C ALA A 66 -13.38 27.05 -13.70
N VAL A 67 -12.42 26.53 -14.48
CA VAL A 67 -12.70 25.90 -15.79
C VAL A 67 -13.56 24.64 -15.63
N ASP A 68 -13.30 23.82 -14.62
CA ASP A 68 -14.12 22.62 -14.36
C ASP A 68 -15.53 22.98 -13.86
N ASP A 69 -15.65 23.95 -12.96
CA ASP A 69 -16.94 24.45 -12.46
C ASP A 69 -17.76 25.05 -13.61
N HIS A 70 -17.12 25.81 -14.52
CA HIS A 70 -17.77 26.32 -15.73
C HIS A 70 -18.25 25.18 -16.64
N ASN A 71 -17.40 24.20 -16.91
CA ASN A 71 -17.76 23.03 -17.71
C ASN A 71 -18.86 22.17 -17.07
N SER A 72 -18.92 22.13 -15.73
CA SER A 72 -19.98 21.46 -14.98
C SER A 72 -21.29 22.21 -15.10
N ALA A 73 -21.28 23.54 -14.94
CA ALA A 73 -22.45 24.40 -15.14
C ALA A 73 -23.03 24.27 -16.56
N LEU A 74 -22.17 24.21 -17.59
CA LEU A 74 -22.59 23.96 -18.96
C LEU A 74 -23.34 22.63 -19.14
N ARG A 75 -23.00 21.59 -18.36
CA ARG A 75 -23.70 20.30 -18.40
C ARG A 75 -25.03 20.30 -17.63
N SER A 76 -25.21 21.22 -16.70
CA SER A 76 -26.45 21.35 -15.93
C SER A 76 -27.58 22.01 -16.72
N ASP A 77 -27.27 22.77 -17.76
CA ASP A 77 -28.27 23.39 -18.64
C ASP A 77 -28.70 22.43 -19.77
N PRO A 78 -29.97 21.99 -19.81
CA PRO A 78 -30.49 21.10 -20.85
C PRO A 78 -30.32 21.65 -22.27
N ALA A 79 -30.28 22.97 -22.45
CA ALA A 79 -30.09 23.61 -23.77
C ALA A 79 -28.70 23.33 -24.36
N ASN A 80 -27.72 23.00 -23.51
CA ASN A 80 -26.36 22.66 -23.90
C ASN A 80 -26.16 21.16 -24.16
N LEU A 81 -27.19 20.34 -23.94
CA LEU A 81 -27.13 18.90 -24.11
C LEU A 81 -27.70 18.44 -25.44
N THR A 82 -27.12 17.38 -25.97
CA THR A 82 -27.66 16.58 -27.08
C THR A 82 -28.84 15.74 -26.59
N LYS A 83 -29.63 15.17 -27.52
CA LYS A 83 -30.74 14.26 -27.18
C LYS A 83 -30.28 13.03 -26.35
N ALA A 84 -29.00 12.67 -26.42
CA ALA A 84 -28.38 11.60 -25.65
C ALA A 84 -27.81 12.05 -24.29
N GLY A 85 -28.08 13.28 -23.84
CA GLY A 85 -27.61 13.82 -22.55
C GLY A 85 -26.13 14.22 -22.50
N ARG A 86 -25.41 14.12 -23.63
CA ARG A 86 -24.01 14.59 -23.72
C ARG A 86 -23.95 16.07 -24.03
N LEU A 87 -22.94 16.78 -23.52
CA LEU A 87 -22.67 18.18 -23.89
C LEU A 87 -22.47 18.31 -25.41
N LYS A 88 -23.07 19.33 -26.03
CA LYS A 88 -22.92 19.62 -27.46
C LYS A 88 -21.45 19.89 -27.83
N PRO A 89 -20.98 19.45 -29.01
CA PRO A 89 -19.62 19.70 -29.47
C PRO A 89 -19.26 21.19 -29.45
N GLY A 90 -18.01 21.51 -29.08
CA GLY A 90 -17.50 22.89 -29.04
C GLY A 90 -17.92 23.74 -27.84
N ARG A 91 -18.82 23.23 -26.96
CA ARG A 91 -19.22 23.96 -25.74
C ARG A 91 -18.22 23.83 -24.60
N LYS A 92 -17.50 22.72 -24.52
CA LYS A 92 -16.53 22.48 -23.44
C LYS A 92 -15.33 23.42 -23.59
N VAL A 93 -14.96 24.09 -22.51
CA VAL A 93 -13.70 24.83 -22.40
C VAL A 93 -12.58 23.84 -22.13
N HIS A 94 -11.53 23.89 -22.95
CA HIS A 94 -10.32 23.06 -22.85
C HIS A 94 -9.12 23.93 -22.48
N ASP A 95 -9.26 24.69 -21.41
CA ASP A 95 -8.21 25.56 -20.88
C ASP A 95 -7.73 25.05 -19.53
N GLY A 96 -6.52 25.43 -19.13
CA GLY A 96 -5.91 25.02 -17.88
C GLY A 96 -4.50 25.60 -17.71
N MET A 97 -4.12 25.83 -16.47
CA MET A 97 -2.79 26.25 -16.07
C MET A 97 -1.99 25.06 -15.55
N ASP A 98 -0.71 25.00 -15.92
CA ASP A 98 0.20 23.97 -15.43
C ASP A 98 0.43 24.10 -13.93
N ILE A 99 0.44 22.96 -13.23
CA ILE A 99 0.85 22.85 -11.83
C ILE A 99 2.25 22.26 -11.77
N ALA A 100 3.13 22.83 -10.95
CA ALA A 100 4.52 22.44 -10.85
C ALA A 100 4.90 21.99 -9.44
N ALA A 101 5.91 21.14 -9.30
CA ALA A 101 6.45 20.79 -8.00
C ALA A 101 7.44 21.82 -7.45
N PRO A 102 7.54 22.01 -6.12
CA PRO A 102 8.58 22.83 -5.54
C PRO A 102 9.96 22.36 -5.98
N ALA A 103 10.90 23.28 -6.10
CA ALA A 103 12.28 22.93 -6.45
C ALA A 103 12.84 21.89 -5.46
N GLY A 104 13.34 20.77 -5.98
CA GLY A 104 13.85 19.65 -5.16
C GLY A 104 12.77 18.71 -4.60
N TYR A 105 11.49 18.94 -4.87
CA TYR A 105 10.43 18.01 -4.47
C TYR A 105 10.41 16.78 -5.37
N VAL A 106 10.62 15.60 -4.78
CA VAL A 106 10.58 14.32 -5.47
C VAL A 106 9.38 13.50 -4.97
N GLY A 107 8.25 13.64 -5.68
CA GLY A 107 7.03 12.92 -5.34
C GLY A 107 7.20 11.42 -5.49
N GLY A 108 6.93 10.66 -4.43
CA GLY A 108 7.08 9.19 -4.43
C GLY A 108 8.40 8.64 -3.88
N ARG A 109 9.40 9.48 -3.57
CA ARG A 109 10.65 9.02 -2.93
C ARG A 109 10.41 8.45 -1.52
N PHE A 110 9.51 9.09 -0.76
CA PHE A 110 9.15 8.61 0.57
C PHE A 110 8.53 7.21 0.53
N ARG A 111 7.54 7.02 -0.35
CA ARG A 111 6.89 5.73 -0.60
C ARG A 111 7.89 4.66 -1.05
N GLY A 112 8.87 5.02 -1.87
CA GLY A 112 9.95 4.14 -2.35
C GLY A 112 10.99 3.69 -1.32
N ASN A 113 11.05 4.36 -0.16
CA ASN A 113 12.10 4.19 0.84
C ASN A 113 11.72 3.27 2.01
N TRP A 114 10.62 2.52 1.89
CA TRP A 114 10.38 1.39 2.79
C TRP A 114 11.34 0.25 2.46
N MET A 115 12.33 0.04 3.33
CA MET A 115 13.29 -1.06 3.25
C MET A 115 12.77 -2.26 4.03
N PHE A 116 13.20 -3.46 3.62
CA PHE A 116 12.90 -4.71 4.31
C PHE A 116 14.19 -5.45 4.62
N SER A 117 14.32 -5.95 5.84
CA SER A 117 15.46 -6.77 6.24
C SER A 117 15.08 -7.81 7.29
N ILE A 118 15.89 -8.87 7.40
CA ILE A 118 15.75 -9.93 8.40
C ILE A 118 16.96 -9.88 9.34
N GLY A 119 16.74 -10.06 10.64
CA GLY A 119 17.76 -10.08 11.69
C GLY A 119 18.15 -8.69 12.19
N THR A 120 18.52 -7.77 11.31
CA THR A 120 18.94 -6.41 11.66
C THR A 120 18.23 -5.34 10.82
N PRO A 121 17.88 -4.18 11.37
CA PRO A 121 17.21 -3.11 10.63
C PRO A 121 18.12 -2.51 9.55
N ASP A 122 17.58 -2.27 8.36
CA ASP A 122 18.25 -1.53 7.29
C ASP A 122 18.01 -0.02 7.44
N GLY A 123 19.09 0.73 7.69
CA GLY A 123 19.09 2.19 7.80
C GLY A 123 19.28 2.93 6.47
N SER A 124 19.45 2.21 5.36
CA SER A 124 19.76 2.80 4.06
C SER A 124 18.62 3.63 3.50
N THR A 125 18.97 4.58 2.62
CA THR A 125 18.02 5.38 1.85
C THR A 125 18.40 5.36 0.39
N THR A 126 17.41 5.49 -0.50
CA THR A 126 17.61 5.56 -1.95
C THR A 126 17.02 6.85 -2.53
N GLU A 127 17.62 7.34 -3.61
CA GLU A 127 17.06 8.42 -4.43
C GLU A 127 15.99 7.94 -5.42
N GLU A 128 15.73 6.62 -5.44
CA GLU A 128 14.71 6.04 -6.31
C GLU A 128 13.31 6.55 -5.98
N VAL A 129 12.58 6.89 -7.04
CA VAL A 129 11.22 7.40 -6.98
C VAL A 129 10.24 6.27 -7.30
N ASP A 130 9.33 5.99 -6.36
CA ASP A 130 8.30 4.95 -6.53
C ASP A 130 6.92 5.49 -6.12
N PRO A 131 6.28 6.32 -6.97
CA PRO A 131 4.98 6.90 -6.65
C PRO A 131 3.88 5.83 -6.63
N SER A 132 4.02 4.73 -7.36
CA SER A 132 3.04 3.63 -7.32
C SER A 132 3.24 2.73 -6.09
N GLY A 133 4.46 2.69 -5.53
CA GLY A 133 4.82 1.79 -4.45
C GLY A 133 5.11 0.36 -4.91
N VAL A 134 5.10 0.11 -6.22
CA VAL A 134 5.23 -1.24 -6.78
C VAL A 134 6.60 -1.84 -6.47
N LYS A 135 7.66 -1.03 -6.51
CA LYS A 135 9.03 -1.51 -6.27
C LYS A 135 9.24 -1.79 -4.79
N SER A 136 8.77 -0.90 -3.91
CA SER A 136 8.84 -1.14 -2.46
C SER A 136 8.00 -2.35 -2.05
N THR A 137 6.82 -2.54 -2.63
CA THR A 137 6.00 -3.72 -2.33
C THR A 137 6.68 -4.99 -2.82
N ALA A 138 7.24 -4.98 -4.04
CA ALA A 138 7.99 -6.11 -4.55
C ALA A 138 9.19 -6.47 -3.66
N ARG A 139 9.92 -5.47 -3.14
CA ARG A 139 11.02 -5.66 -2.18
C ARG A 139 10.55 -6.39 -0.92
N ILE A 140 9.45 -5.94 -0.32
CA ILE A 140 8.88 -6.57 0.88
C ILE A 140 8.40 -7.99 0.57
N THR A 141 7.68 -8.18 -0.53
CA THR A 141 7.20 -9.50 -0.95
C THR A 141 8.35 -10.47 -1.15
N SER A 142 9.42 -10.08 -1.85
CA SER A 142 10.60 -10.91 -2.03
C SER A 142 11.27 -11.29 -0.71
N GLY A 143 11.44 -10.32 0.21
CA GLY A 143 12.01 -10.60 1.52
C GLY A 143 11.12 -11.48 2.40
N ALA A 144 9.79 -11.34 2.30
CA ALA A 144 8.84 -12.18 3.02
C ALA A 144 8.85 -13.66 2.55
N ILE A 145 9.39 -13.95 1.35
CA ILE A 145 9.61 -15.32 0.90
C ILE A 145 10.75 -15.99 1.69
N GLU A 146 11.77 -15.22 2.04
CA GLU A 146 12.97 -15.70 2.75
C GLU A 146 12.76 -15.80 4.27
N PHE A 147 11.74 -15.12 4.79
CA PHE A 147 11.40 -15.12 6.21
C PHE A 147 10.94 -16.51 6.70
N LYS A 148 11.46 -16.92 7.86
CA LYS A 148 11.08 -18.17 8.53
C LYS A 148 10.53 -17.92 9.92
N ALA A 149 9.71 -18.86 10.41
CA ALA A 149 9.23 -18.85 11.79
C ALA A 149 10.41 -18.74 12.77
N GLY A 150 10.35 -17.76 13.68
CA GLY A 150 11.40 -17.49 14.66
C GLY A 150 12.39 -16.38 14.25
N ASP A 151 12.39 -15.97 12.98
CA ASP A 151 13.15 -14.80 12.55
C ASP A 151 12.48 -13.50 13.03
N THR A 152 13.26 -12.43 13.07
CA THR A 152 12.74 -11.06 13.25
C THR A 152 12.97 -10.28 11.97
N CYS A 153 11.91 -9.71 11.39
CA CYS A 153 12.02 -8.83 10.23
C CYS A 153 11.79 -7.37 10.62
N TYR A 154 12.29 -6.46 9.79
CA TYR A 154 12.19 -5.01 9.96
C TYR A 154 11.68 -4.38 8.68
N ILE A 155 10.74 -3.43 8.83
CA ILE A 155 10.30 -2.54 7.76
C ILE A 155 10.64 -1.12 8.19
N THR A 156 11.56 -0.48 7.49
CA THR A 156 12.17 0.79 7.93
C THR A 156 12.05 1.86 6.86
N ASN A 157 11.95 3.12 7.29
CA ASN A 157 12.08 4.28 6.41
C ASN A 157 12.96 5.31 7.13
N SER A 158 14.17 5.50 6.62
CA SER A 158 15.22 6.27 7.30
C SER A 158 15.37 7.71 6.76
N LEU A 159 14.41 8.17 5.96
CA LEU A 159 14.40 9.53 5.45
C LEU A 159 14.20 10.52 6.60
N GLY A 160 15.01 11.58 6.66
CA GLY A 160 14.99 12.55 7.77
C GLY A 160 13.65 13.25 8.02
N TYR A 161 12.74 13.23 7.04
CA TYR A 161 11.39 13.79 7.15
C TYR A 161 10.30 12.73 7.45
N ALA A 162 10.64 11.47 7.70
CA ALA A 162 9.69 10.40 8.04
C ALA A 162 8.89 10.71 9.31
N ILE A 163 9.56 11.21 10.35
CA ILE A 163 8.93 11.56 11.63
C ILE A 163 7.89 12.68 11.45
N PRO A 164 8.21 13.83 10.84
CA PRO A 164 7.20 14.84 10.54
C PRO A 164 5.97 14.29 9.79
N LEU A 165 6.18 13.44 8.78
CA LEU A 165 5.08 12.83 8.02
C LEU A 165 4.21 11.91 8.87
N GLU A 166 4.81 11.12 9.77
CA GLU A 166 4.10 10.25 10.69
C GLU A 166 3.22 11.03 11.68
N PHE A 167 3.64 12.23 12.10
CA PHE A 167 2.98 13.02 13.14
C PHE A 167 2.17 14.21 12.62
N GLY A 168 1.69 14.15 11.37
CA GLY A 168 0.61 15.04 10.89
C GLY A 168 1.05 16.17 9.96
N HIS A 169 2.31 16.21 9.50
CA HIS A 169 2.70 17.13 8.41
C HIS A 169 2.17 16.70 7.02
N SER A 170 1.60 15.49 6.93
CA SER A 170 0.98 14.98 5.71
C SER A 170 -0.54 15.17 5.73
N THR A 171 -1.09 15.88 4.75
CA THR A 171 -2.53 15.93 4.52
C THR A 171 -3.10 14.63 3.93
N GLN A 172 -2.26 13.80 3.29
CA GLN A 172 -2.64 12.48 2.76
C GLN A 172 -2.65 11.39 3.84
N ALA A 173 -1.87 11.56 4.92
CA ALA A 173 -1.74 10.61 6.02
C ALA A 173 -1.79 11.31 7.40
N PRO A 174 -2.90 12.00 7.72
CA PRO A 174 -3.00 12.81 8.95
C PRO A 174 -2.91 11.96 10.24
N GLY A 175 -3.35 10.70 10.17
CA GLY A 175 -3.26 9.74 11.28
C GLY A 175 -1.88 9.07 11.43
N GLY A 176 -0.94 9.37 10.54
CA GLY A 176 0.31 8.62 10.39
C GLY A 176 0.14 7.32 9.61
N MET A 177 1.24 6.82 9.05
CA MET A 177 1.26 5.55 8.33
C MET A 177 1.49 4.40 9.31
N VAL A 178 2.49 4.54 10.18
CA VAL A 178 2.90 3.49 11.12
C VAL A 178 1.84 3.30 12.18
N ARG A 179 1.35 4.38 12.80
CA ARG A 179 0.34 4.29 13.88
C ARG A 179 -0.95 3.63 13.40
N VAL A 180 -1.42 3.97 12.20
CA VAL A 180 -2.64 3.37 11.64
C VAL A 180 -2.40 1.89 11.31
N THR A 181 -1.27 1.55 10.72
CA THR A 181 -0.94 0.14 10.44
C THR A 181 -0.81 -0.68 11.73
N VAL A 182 -0.16 -0.15 12.77
CA VAL A 182 -0.07 -0.79 14.09
C VAL A 182 -1.46 -1.00 14.72
N ALA A 183 -2.33 0.00 14.65
CA ALA A 183 -3.71 -0.12 15.15
C ALA A 183 -4.50 -1.22 14.42
N ARG A 184 -4.19 -1.47 13.14
CA ARG A 184 -4.80 -2.53 12.31
C ARG A 184 -4.11 -3.89 12.43
N PHE A 185 -2.98 -3.99 13.13
CA PHE A 185 -2.15 -5.19 13.14
C PHE A 185 -2.92 -6.45 13.53
N GLN A 186 -3.74 -6.38 14.59
CA GLN A 186 -4.54 -7.54 15.03
C GLN A 186 -5.53 -8.01 13.97
N GLN A 187 -6.14 -7.08 13.23
CA GLN A 187 -7.03 -7.43 12.13
C GLN A 187 -6.26 -8.13 11.00
N ILE A 188 -5.09 -7.61 10.63
CA ILE A 188 -4.23 -8.20 9.60
C ILE A 188 -3.85 -9.64 9.96
N VAL A 189 -3.46 -9.88 11.22
CA VAL A 189 -3.13 -11.24 11.72
C VAL A 189 -4.33 -12.17 11.61
N LEU A 190 -5.52 -11.74 12.04
CA LEU A 190 -6.72 -12.56 12.00
C LEU A 190 -7.17 -12.87 10.56
N GLU A 191 -7.01 -11.94 9.63
CA GLU A 191 -7.31 -12.14 8.21
C GLU A 191 -6.35 -13.16 7.59
N ALA A 192 -5.04 -13.01 7.82
CA ALA A 192 -4.03 -13.94 7.31
C ALA A 192 -4.22 -15.36 7.85
N ILE A 193 -4.46 -15.52 9.16
CA ILE A 193 -4.70 -16.84 9.76
C ILE A 193 -5.97 -17.48 9.18
N ARG A 194 -7.02 -16.69 8.97
CA ARG A 194 -8.27 -17.17 8.36
C ARG A 194 -8.06 -17.66 6.94
N ASN A 195 -7.23 -16.96 6.16
CA ASN A 195 -6.97 -17.29 4.76
C ASN A 195 -6.15 -18.57 4.60
N ASN A 196 -5.35 -18.94 5.61
CA ASN A 196 -4.43 -20.08 5.57
C ASN A 196 -4.80 -21.19 6.58
N GLN A 197 -6.10 -21.37 6.87
CA GLN A 197 -6.56 -22.43 7.77
C GLN A 197 -6.36 -23.84 7.18
N VAL A 198 -6.03 -24.80 8.06
CA VAL A 198 -5.85 -26.24 7.76
C VAL A 198 -6.58 -27.10 8.78
#